data_AF-A0AAN7SN50-F1
#
_entry.id   AF-A0AAN7SN50-F1
#
_cell.length_a   1.000
_cell.length_b   1.000
_cell.length_c   1.000
_cell.angle_alpha   90.00
_cell.angle_beta   90.00
_cell.angle_gamma   90.00
#
_symmetry.space_group_name_H-M   'P 1'
#
loop_
_entity.id
_entity.type
_entity.pdbx_description
1 polymer ?
#
loop_
_entity_poly.entity_id
_entity_poly.type
_entity_poly.pdbx_seq_one_letter_code
_entity_poly.pdbx_strand_id
1 'polypeptide(L)'
;MYVITLTLTVGLLHYGAALDAISAIPSKQDQMNMLNNVKNVFDTIRTTINEERSATDAAAALEIHHTATQAMNYLVLVKDLTFLKIANLKSENSVCQNNVKSSVQKVIREGEELLQICLDEAINNIYNNSQLVATTIGEAMNQGDAFLDALNKCSQKPGLQLISCYKKVIATDVFPLKLILINALNVHKSSHLEVISVKSKSNECVDNVLEVQQEKMNKILDDLSKSCNN
;
A
#
# COMPACT_ATOMS: atom_id res chain seq x y z
N MET A 1 -1.89 -13.41 5.45
CA MET A 1 -3.29 -13.88 5.29
C MET A 1 -3.78 -14.92 6.30
N TYR A 2 -2.92 -15.63 7.06
CA TYR A 2 -3.34 -16.69 8.00
C TYR A 2 -3.62 -16.27 9.45
N VAL A 3 -3.30 -15.03 9.84
CA VAL A 3 -3.35 -14.61 11.26
C VAL A 3 -4.66 -13.93 11.65
N ILE A 4 -5.33 -13.24 10.71
CA ILE A 4 -6.56 -12.46 11.00
C ILE A 4 -7.80 -13.37 11.05
N THR A 5 -7.78 -14.50 10.36
CA THR A 5 -8.93 -15.44 10.32
C THR A 5 -9.06 -16.28 11.59
N LEU A 6 -7.99 -16.41 12.40
CA LEU A 6 -7.97 -17.25 13.59
C LEU A 6 -8.49 -16.55 14.86
N THR A 7 -8.38 -15.22 14.95
CA THR A 7 -8.75 -14.48 16.18
C THR A 7 -10.22 -14.05 16.22
N LEU A 8 -10.84 -13.79 15.06
CA LEU A 8 -12.25 -13.38 14.97
C LEU A 8 -13.26 -14.52 15.20
N THR A 9 -12.88 -15.76 14.86
CA THR A 9 -13.75 -16.93 15.03
C THR A 9 -13.76 -17.44 16.47
N VAL A 10 -12.65 -17.37 17.18
CA VAL A 10 -12.56 -17.85 18.58
C VAL A 10 -13.29 -16.92 19.54
N GLY A 11 -13.30 -15.60 19.31
CA GLY A 11 -13.98 -14.64 20.19
C GLY A 11 -15.51 -14.63 20.10
N LEU A 12 -16.08 -14.87 18.92
CA LEU A 12 -17.54 -14.79 18.69
C LEU A 12 -18.27 -16.14 18.83
N LEU A 13 -17.59 -17.26 18.57
CA LEU A 13 -18.22 -18.60 18.66
C LEU A 13 -18.37 -19.11 20.10
N HIS A 14 -17.59 -18.60 21.07
CA HIS A 14 -17.74 -18.99 22.48
C HIS A 14 -18.96 -18.34 23.16
N TYR A 15 -19.56 -17.29 22.59
CA TYR A 15 -20.73 -16.63 23.18
C TYR A 15 -22.06 -17.13 22.60
N GLY A 16 -22.06 -17.75 21.41
CA GLY A 16 -23.24 -18.39 20.84
C GLY A 16 -23.67 -19.65 21.61
N ALA A 17 -22.72 -20.35 22.24
CA ALA A 17 -22.98 -21.57 23.02
C ALA A 17 -23.18 -21.30 24.53
N ALA A 18 -22.98 -20.07 25.01
CA ALA A 18 -23.08 -19.72 26.43
C ALA A 18 -24.49 -19.24 26.84
N LEU A 19 -25.44 -19.16 25.91
CA LEU A 19 -26.82 -18.72 26.18
C LEU A 19 -27.72 -19.84 26.75
N ASP A 20 -27.31 -21.11 26.64
CA ASP A 20 -28.08 -22.26 27.14
C ASP A 20 -27.67 -22.74 28.56
N ALA A 21 -26.78 -22.02 29.24
CA ALA A 21 -26.41 -22.30 30.64
C ALA A 21 -26.77 -21.11 31.55
N ILE A 22 -28.03 -21.02 31.98
CA ILE A 22 -28.43 -20.07 33.02
C ILE A 22 -27.92 -20.59 34.37
N SER A 23 -26.96 -19.91 35.02
CA SER A 23 -26.99 -19.67 36.48
C SER A 23 -25.82 -18.86 37.08
N ALA A 24 -25.18 -17.95 36.36
CA ALA A 24 -24.37 -16.92 37.02
C ALA A 24 -24.50 -15.60 36.27
N ILE A 25 -25.11 -14.60 36.93
CA ILE A 25 -24.91 -13.21 36.51
C ILE A 25 -23.39 -12.99 36.55
N PRO A 26 -22.74 -12.63 35.42
CA PRO A 26 -21.30 -12.44 35.38
C PRO A 26 -20.87 -11.51 36.50
N SER A 27 -19.84 -11.88 37.26
CA SER A 27 -19.38 -11.04 38.36
C SER A 27 -18.88 -9.70 37.81
N LYS A 28 -18.79 -8.68 38.68
CA LYS A 28 -18.20 -7.39 38.28
C LYS A 28 -16.77 -7.57 37.74
N GLN A 29 -16.03 -8.54 38.26
CA GLN A 29 -14.69 -8.88 37.77
C GLN A 29 -14.74 -9.50 36.37
N ASP A 30 -15.68 -10.43 36.10
CA ASP A 30 -15.83 -11.04 34.78
C ASP A 30 -16.20 -10.00 33.71
N GLN A 31 -17.06 -9.04 34.08
CA GLN A 31 -17.45 -7.94 33.20
C GLN A 31 -16.27 -7.02 32.88
N MET A 32 -15.46 -6.63 33.88
CA MET A 32 -14.25 -5.83 33.65
C MET A 32 -13.20 -6.58 32.83
N ASN A 33 -13.00 -7.87 33.10
CA ASN A 33 -12.09 -8.73 32.33
C ASN A 33 -12.53 -8.81 30.85
N MET A 34 -13.82 -8.96 30.59
CA MET A 34 -14.36 -8.98 29.23
C MET A 34 -14.14 -7.64 28.51
N LEU A 35 -14.40 -6.50 29.16
CA LEU A 35 -14.16 -5.18 28.56
C LEU A 35 -12.67 -4.96 28.25
N ASN A 36 -11.78 -5.36 29.15
CA ASN A 36 -10.34 -5.30 28.93
C ASN A 36 -9.91 -6.21 27.77
N ASN A 37 -10.45 -7.43 27.68
CA ASN A 37 -10.17 -8.34 26.57
C ASN A 37 -10.61 -7.77 25.22
N VAL A 38 -11.83 -7.20 25.15
CA VAL A 38 -12.31 -6.57 23.92
C VAL A 38 -11.45 -5.36 23.57
N LYS A 39 -11.12 -4.50 24.55
CA LYS A 39 -10.20 -3.38 24.34
C LYS A 39 -8.85 -3.82 23.78
N ASN A 40 -8.24 -4.86 24.38
CA ASN A 40 -6.98 -5.41 23.91
C ASN A 40 -7.07 -5.92 22.47
N VAL A 41 -8.21 -6.49 22.06
CA VAL A 41 -8.44 -6.91 20.66
C VAL A 41 -8.47 -5.69 19.73
N PHE A 42 -9.19 -4.61 20.07
CA PHE A 42 -9.21 -3.38 19.27
C PHE A 42 -7.82 -2.75 19.17
N ASP A 43 -7.10 -2.66 20.29
CA ASP A 43 -5.73 -2.11 20.32
C ASP A 43 -4.77 -2.97 19.49
N THR A 44 -4.88 -4.30 19.56
CA THR A 44 -4.07 -5.23 18.74
C THR A 44 -4.37 -5.05 17.25
N ILE A 45 -5.65 -5.02 16.86
CA ILE A 45 -6.06 -4.81 15.47
C ILE A 45 -5.50 -3.49 14.93
N ARG A 46 -5.64 -2.41 15.70
CA ARG A 46 -5.12 -1.08 15.35
C ARG A 46 -3.61 -1.11 15.09
N THR A 47 -2.85 -1.71 16.00
CA THR A 47 -1.39 -1.80 15.87
C THR A 47 -0.99 -2.67 14.70
N THR A 48 -1.51 -3.90 14.61
CA THR A 48 -1.15 -4.85 13.56
C THR A 48 -1.47 -4.31 12.17
N ILE A 49 -2.62 -3.69 11.97
CA ILE A 49 -2.94 -3.15 10.65
C ILE A 49 -2.02 -1.97 10.30
N ASN A 50 -1.73 -1.08 11.25
CA ASN A 50 -0.83 0.04 10.98
C ASN A 50 0.60 -0.41 10.68
N GLU A 51 1.08 -1.45 11.35
CA GLU A 51 2.37 -2.07 11.08
C GLU A 51 2.39 -2.78 9.72
N GLU A 52 1.38 -3.60 9.42
CA GLU A 52 1.25 -4.32 8.15
C GLU A 52 1.18 -3.36 6.95
N ARG A 53 0.37 -2.30 7.08
CA ARG A 53 0.29 -1.20 6.11
C ARG A 53 1.67 -0.58 5.88
N SER A 54 2.31 -0.10 6.95
CA SER A 54 3.58 0.63 6.83
C SER A 54 4.69 -0.24 6.24
N ALA A 55 4.74 -1.53 6.61
CA ALA A 55 5.68 -2.49 6.05
C ALA A 55 5.43 -2.77 4.57
N THR A 56 4.16 -2.93 4.18
CA THR A 56 3.79 -3.19 2.78
C THR A 56 4.10 -2.00 1.89
N ASP A 57 3.72 -0.80 2.31
CA ASP A 57 3.97 0.43 1.56
C ASP A 57 5.47 0.68 1.37
N ALA A 58 6.26 0.50 2.44
CA ALA A 58 7.70 0.66 2.39
C ALA A 58 8.36 -0.38 1.46
N ALA A 59 7.92 -1.64 1.53
CA ALA A 59 8.44 -2.69 0.66
C ALA A 59 8.12 -2.41 -0.82
N ALA A 60 6.88 -2.03 -1.14
CA ALA A 60 6.48 -1.71 -2.51
C ALA A 60 7.20 -0.47 -3.04
N ALA A 61 7.30 0.60 -2.24
CA ALA A 61 8.02 1.81 -2.61
C ALA A 61 9.51 1.51 -2.88
N LEU A 62 10.14 0.69 -2.05
CA LEU A 62 11.54 0.28 -2.23
C LEU A 62 11.74 -0.49 -3.54
N GLU A 63 10.88 -1.46 -3.83
CA GLU A 63 10.95 -2.24 -5.06
C GLU A 63 10.75 -1.37 -6.31
N ILE A 64 9.75 -0.48 -6.30
CA ILE A 64 9.47 0.44 -7.41
C ILE A 64 10.66 1.39 -7.64
N HIS A 65 11.21 1.96 -6.56
CA HIS A 65 12.39 2.80 -6.64
C HIS A 65 13.59 2.02 -7.20
N HIS A 66 13.76 0.76 -6.79
CA HIS A 66 14.83 -0.09 -7.30
C HIS A 66 14.70 -0.34 -8.80
N THR A 67 13.50 -0.72 -9.27
CA THR A 67 13.22 -0.93 -10.70
C THR A 67 13.50 0.34 -11.52
N ALA A 68 12.99 1.49 -11.08
CA ALA A 68 13.22 2.76 -11.78
C ALA A 68 14.71 3.13 -11.83
N THR A 69 15.43 2.94 -10.72
CA THR A 69 16.89 3.18 -10.65
C THR A 69 17.66 2.26 -11.58
N GLN A 70 17.29 0.98 -11.65
CA GLN A 70 17.91 0.03 -12.58
C GLN A 70 17.67 0.44 -14.04
N ALA A 71 16.47 0.89 -14.38
CA ALA A 71 16.14 1.39 -15.72
C ALA A 71 16.94 2.65 -16.07
N MET A 72 17.08 3.61 -15.13
CA MET A 72 17.92 4.79 -15.32
C MET A 72 19.39 4.41 -15.56
N ASN A 73 19.94 3.50 -14.75
CA ASN A 73 21.30 2.98 -14.94
C ASN A 73 21.48 2.28 -16.29
N TYR A 74 20.46 1.55 -16.75
CA TYR A 74 20.47 0.94 -18.07
C TYR A 74 20.52 1.98 -19.19
N LEU A 75 19.74 3.06 -19.11
CA LEU A 75 19.82 4.17 -20.08
C LEU A 75 21.23 4.79 -20.11
N VAL A 76 21.85 5.02 -18.95
CA VAL A 76 23.23 5.53 -18.86
C VAL A 76 24.22 4.57 -19.52
N LEU A 77 24.07 3.26 -19.32
CA LEU A 77 24.92 2.26 -19.97
C LEU A 77 24.73 2.27 -21.50
N VAL A 78 23.49 2.34 -21.98
CA VAL A 78 23.18 2.44 -23.42
C VAL A 78 23.83 3.68 -24.04
N LYS A 79 23.79 4.82 -23.34
CA LYS A 79 24.48 6.05 -23.75
C LYS A 79 25.98 5.84 -23.91
N ASP A 80 26.63 5.27 -22.90
CA ASP A 80 28.09 5.12 -22.87
C ASP A 80 28.56 4.13 -23.95
N LEU A 81 27.84 3.02 -24.13
CA LEU A 81 28.09 2.07 -25.22
C LEU A 81 27.90 2.72 -26.59
N THR A 82 26.87 3.55 -26.74
CA THR A 82 26.61 4.28 -27.99
C THR A 82 27.72 5.29 -28.29
N PHE A 83 28.18 6.02 -27.27
CA PHE A 83 29.30 6.95 -27.40
C PHE A 83 30.60 6.24 -27.79
N LEU A 84 30.87 5.08 -27.18
CA LEU A 84 32.01 4.24 -27.54
C LEU A 84 31.91 3.77 -29.00
N LYS A 85 30.72 3.36 -29.45
CA LYS A 85 30.49 2.97 -30.86
C LYS A 85 30.75 4.13 -31.81
N ILE A 86 30.29 5.34 -31.49
CA ILE A 86 30.51 6.55 -32.28
C ILE A 86 32.01 6.90 -32.36
N ALA A 87 32.72 6.84 -31.23
CA ALA A 87 34.15 7.16 -31.18
C ALA A 87 35.02 6.20 -32.02
N ASN A 88 34.55 4.98 -32.25
CA ASN A 88 35.24 3.97 -33.06
C ASN A 88 34.87 3.99 -34.55
N LEU A 89 34.03 4.94 -34.99
CA LEU A 89 33.76 5.11 -36.42
C LEU A 89 35.01 5.65 -37.11
N LYS A 90 35.36 5.08 -38.27
CA LYS A 90 36.50 5.50 -39.09
C LYS A 90 36.31 6.88 -39.77
N SER A 91 35.19 7.54 -39.53
CA SER A 91 34.80 8.80 -40.15
C SER A 91 35.52 10.00 -39.54
N GLU A 92 36.20 10.81 -40.35
CA GLU A 92 36.85 12.07 -39.94
C GLU A 92 35.84 13.23 -39.69
N ASN A 93 34.55 13.00 -39.93
CA ASN A 93 33.52 14.03 -39.80
C ASN A 93 33.09 14.24 -38.33
N SER A 94 33.91 15.00 -37.60
CA SER A 94 33.68 15.36 -36.20
C SER A 94 32.35 16.10 -35.95
N VAL A 95 31.85 16.85 -36.93
CA VAL A 95 30.54 17.52 -36.86
C VAL A 95 29.40 16.49 -36.84
N CYS A 96 29.47 15.47 -37.70
CA CYS A 96 28.50 14.36 -37.72
C CYS A 96 28.46 13.63 -36.37
N GLN A 97 29.64 13.28 -35.83
CA GLN A 97 29.76 12.60 -34.54
C GLN A 97 29.20 13.43 -33.37
N ASN A 98 29.47 14.74 -33.35
CA ASN A 98 28.97 15.63 -32.30
C ASN A 98 27.45 15.80 -32.35
N ASN A 99 26.87 15.92 -33.56
CA ASN A 99 25.42 15.99 -33.72
C ASN A 99 24.74 14.71 -33.20
N VAL A 100 25.29 13.55 -33.53
CA VAL A 100 24.74 12.28 -33.02
C VAL A 100 24.87 12.16 -31.51
N LYS A 101 26.02 12.53 -30.93
CA LYS A 101 26.17 12.56 -29.46
C LYS A 101 25.11 13.43 -28.79
N SER A 102 24.79 14.60 -29.37
CA SER A 102 23.73 15.47 -28.87
C SER A 102 22.34 14.82 -28.96
N SER A 103 22.02 14.15 -30.08
CA SER A 103 20.76 13.41 -30.22
C SER A 103 20.63 12.28 -29.20
N VAL A 104 21.71 11.53 -28.97
CA VAL A 104 21.77 10.47 -27.94
C VAL A 104 21.51 11.06 -26.55
N GLN A 105 22.20 12.15 -26.18
CA GLN A 105 21.97 12.80 -24.88
C GLN A 105 20.52 13.25 -24.69
N LYS A 106 19.89 13.77 -25.75
CA LYS A 106 18.49 14.17 -25.71
C LYS A 106 17.56 12.99 -25.42
N VAL A 107 17.74 11.87 -26.12
CA VAL A 107 16.95 10.64 -25.91
C VAL A 107 17.10 10.12 -24.48
N ILE A 108 18.33 10.12 -23.97
CA ILE A 108 18.60 9.66 -22.60
C ILE A 108 17.91 10.55 -21.57
N ARG A 109 18.03 11.88 -21.70
CA ARG A 109 17.37 12.82 -20.79
C ARG A 109 15.84 12.68 -20.83
N GLU A 110 15.25 12.55 -22.02
CA GLU A 110 13.81 12.27 -22.16
C GLU A 110 13.41 10.95 -21.46
N GLY A 111 14.25 9.91 -21.58
CA GLY A 111 14.03 8.65 -20.89
C GLY A 111 14.08 8.77 -19.37
N GLU A 112 15.09 9.46 -18.84
CA GLU A 112 15.24 9.71 -17.39
C GLU A 112 14.04 10.50 -16.84
N GLU A 113 13.59 11.54 -17.55
CA GLU A 113 12.40 12.32 -17.18
C GLU A 113 11.13 11.45 -17.14
N LEU A 114 10.93 10.59 -18.14
CA LEU A 114 9.77 9.68 -18.18
C LEU A 114 9.82 8.60 -17.08
N LEU A 115 11.00 8.05 -16.79
CA LEU A 115 11.17 7.11 -15.69
C LEU A 115 10.88 7.76 -14.34
N GLN A 116 11.28 9.03 -14.15
CA GLN A 116 10.94 9.77 -12.94
C GLN A 116 9.43 9.98 -12.79
N ILE A 117 8.72 10.27 -13.90
CA ILE A 117 7.25 10.37 -13.89
C ILE A 117 6.61 9.04 -13.48
N CYS A 118 7.07 7.90 -14.03
CA CYS A 118 6.60 6.58 -13.64
C CYS A 118 6.78 6.32 -12.13
N LEU A 119 7.93 6.72 -11.58
CA LEU A 119 8.24 6.59 -10.15
C LEU A 119 7.32 7.47 -9.30
N ASP A 120 7.18 8.75 -9.63
CA ASP A 120 6.39 9.71 -8.86
C ASP A 120 4.91 9.31 -8.84
N GLU A 121 4.36 8.89 -9.98
CA GLU A 121 2.97 8.42 -10.05
C GLU A 121 2.73 7.20 -9.15
N ALA A 122 3.64 6.23 -9.20
CA ALA A 122 3.53 5.02 -8.39
C ALA A 122 3.65 5.30 -6.89
N ILE A 123 4.59 6.14 -6.47
CA ILE A 123 4.76 6.54 -5.06
C ILE A 123 3.54 7.33 -4.56
N ASN A 124 3.01 8.25 -5.37
CA ASN A 124 1.80 8.99 -5.03
C ASN A 124 0.59 8.06 -4.86
N ASN A 125 0.45 7.04 -5.71
CA ASN A 125 -0.63 6.06 -5.58
C ASN A 125 -0.50 5.23 -4.30
N ILE A 126 0.71 4.79 -3.93
CA ILE A 126 0.95 4.11 -2.64
C ILE A 126 0.57 5.03 -1.48
N TYR A 127 1.03 6.29 -1.49
CA TYR A 127 0.73 7.25 -0.43
C TYR A 127 -0.78 7.50 -0.27
N ASN A 128 -1.49 7.74 -1.36
CA ASN A 128 -2.93 8.00 -1.34
C ASN A 128 -3.71 6.78 -0.81
N ASN A 129 -3.34 5.60 -1.28
CA ASN A 129 -3.93 4.33 -0.83
C ASN A 129 -3.68 4.10 0.67
N SER A 130 -2.45 4.37 1.12
CA SER A 130 -2.06 4.28 2.53
C SER A 130 -2.86 5.22 3.43
N GLN A 131 -3.08 6.46 2.97
CA GLN A 131 -3.87 7.46 3.69
C GLN A 131 -5.35 7.05 3.81
N LEU A 132 -5.92 6.46 2.76
CA LEU A 132 -7.28 5.93 2.78
C LEU A 132 -7.45 4.84 3.84
N VAL A 133 -6.50 3.90 3.93
CA VAL A 133 -6.48 2.84 4.95
C VAL A 133 -6.40 3.43 6.35
N ALA A 134 -5.42 4.31 6.59
CA ALA A 134 -5.20 4.93 7.90
C ALA A 134 -6.45 5.68 8.39
N THR A 135 -7.10 6.43 7.49
CA THR A 135 -8.31 7.20 7.80
C THR A 135 -9.47 6.27 8.15
N THR A 136 -9.76 5.29 7.28
CA THR A 136 -10.90 4.37 7.46
C THR A 136 -10.76 3.54 8.74
N ILE A 137 -9.54 3.07 9.03
CA ILE A 137 -9.27 2.28 10.23
C ILE A 137 -9.31 3.16 11.48
N GLY A 138 -8.75 4.37 11.41
CA GLY A 138 -8.83 5.34 12.50
C GLY A 138 -10.28 5.61 12.90
N GLU A 139 -11.16 5.86 11.93
CA GLU A 139 -12.59 6.03 12.17
C GLU A 139 -13.24 4.80 12.80
N ALA A 140 -12.95 3.60 12.29
CA ALA A 140 -13.50 2.36 12.82
C ALA A 140 -13.05 2.08 14.26
N MET A 141 -11.79 2.36 14.55
CA MET A 141 -11.21 2.19 15.87
C MET A 141 -11.76 3.22 16.87
N ASN A 142 -11.98 4.47 16.45
CA ASN A 142 -12.59 5.50 17.29
C ASN A 142 -14.04 5.15 17.66
N GLN A 143 -14.81 4.58 16.72
CA GLN A 143 -16.16 4.07 17.00
C GLN A 143 -16.12 2.86 17.96
N GLY A 144 -15.11 2.00 17.83
CA GLY A 144 -14.84 0.91 18.77
C GLY A 144 -14.57 1.42 20.19
N ASP A 145 -13.73 2.43 20.33
CA ASP A 145 -13.42 3.06 21.62
C ASP A 145 -14.68 3.69 22.24
N ALA A 146 -15.48 4.40 21.45
CA ALA A 146 -16.74 4.99 21.93
C ALA A 146 -17.74 3.93 22.42
N PHE A 147 -17.82 2.79 21.73
CA PHE A 147 -18.63 1.64 22.16
C PHE A 147 -18.10 1.05 23.47
N LEU A 148 -16.79 0.86 23.61
CA LEU A 148 -16.19 0.35 24.84
C LEU A 148 -16.38 1.31 26.02
N ASP A 149 -16.29 2.62 25.79
CA ASP A 149 -16.58 3.65 26.77
C ASP A 149 -18.04 3.61 27.23
N ALA A 150 -18.99 3.39 26.31
CA ALA A 150 -20.39 3.24 26.64
C ALA A 150 -20.62 2.00 27.53
N LEU A 151 -20.00 0.87 27.18
CA LEU A 151 -20.06 -0.35 27.98
C LEU A 151 -19.40 -0.17 29.36
N ASN A 152 -18.27 0.53 29.43
CA ASN A 152 -17.60 0.83 30.69
C ASN A 152 -18.46 1.73 31.60
N LYS A 153 -19.12 2.74 31.04
CA LYS A 153 -20.10 3.58 31.77
C LYS A 153 -21.28 2.76 32.29
N CYS A 154 -21.76 1.77 31.51
CA CYS A 154 -22.79 0.85 31.99
C CYS A 154 -22.31 0.03 33.21
N SER A 155 -21.06 -0.46 33.20
CA SER A 155 -20.48 -1.29 34.27
C SER A 155 -20.49 -0.64 35.67
N GLN A 156 -20.58 0.69 35.72
CA GLN A 156 -20.60 1.47 36.95
C GLN A 156 -22.01 1.58 37.56
N LYS A 157 -23.06 1.14 36.84
CA LYS A 157 -24.45 1.22 37.31
C LYS A 157 -24.80 0.04 38.22
N PRO A 158 -25.64 0.24 39.25
CA PRO A 158 -26.04 -0.83 40.17
C PRO A 158 -27.24 -1.65 39.66
N GLY A 159 -27.27 -2.95 40.00
CA GLY A 159 -28.44 -3.82 39.88
C GLY A 159 -29.04 -3.91 38.47
N LEU A 160 -30.37 -3.81 38.36
CA LEU A 160 -31.09 -3.90 37.07
C LEU A 160 -30.77 -2.75 36.10
N GLN A 161 -30.27 -1.62 36.59
CA GLN A 161 -29.87 -0.49 35.73
C GLN A 161 -28.66 -0.83 34.86
N LEU A 162 -27.75 -1.68 35.37
CA LEU A 162 -26.63 -2.24 34.61
C LEU A 162 -27.13 -2.99 33.38
N ILE A 163 -28.04 -3.96 33.60
CA ILE A 163 -28.57 -4.85 32.57
C ILE A 163 -29.32 -4.05 31.51
N SER A 164 -30.18 -3.11 31.94
CA SER A 164 -30.92 -2.23 31.03
C SER A 164 -29.98 -1.35 30.19
N CYS A 165 -28.90 -0.83 30.78
CA CYS A 165 -27.89 -0.03 30.08
C CYS A 165 -27.17 -0.87 29.01
N TYR A 166 -26.66 -2.05 29.36
CA TYR A 166 -26.00 -2.93 28.40
C TYR A 166 -26.93 -3.34 27.26
N LYS A 167 -28.17 -3.73 27.56
CA LYS A 167 -29.16 -4.09 26.54
C LYS A 167 -29.39 -2.92 25.57
N LYS A 168 -29.44 -1.69 26.08
CA LYS A 168 -29.59 -0.48 25.25
C LYS A 168 -28.38 -0.29 24.34
N VAL A 169 -27.16 -0.24 24.90
CA VAL A 169 -25.92 -0.06 24.13
C VAL A 169 -25.75 -1.15 23.07
N ILE A 170 -26.01 -2.41 23.42
CA ILE A 170 -25.93 -3.54 22.49
C ILE A 170 -26.93 -3.37 21.33
N ALA A 171 -28.18 -3.01 21.66
CA ALA A 171 -29.23 -2.85 20.66
C ALA A 171 -28.97 -1.67 19.72
N THR A 172 -28.33 -0.60 20.18
CA THR A 172 -28.12 0.62 19.39
C THR A 172 -26.79 0.61 18.63
N ASP A 173 -25.73 0.06 19.22
CA ASP A 173 -24.36 0.39 18.78
C ASP A 173 -23.65 -0.78 18.09
N VAL A 174 -24.05 -2.03 18.36
CA VAL A 174 -23.36 -3.22 17.80
C VAL A 174 -23.49 -3.30 16.29
N PHE A 175 -24.69 -3.06 15.74
CA PHE A 175 -24.91 -3.17 14.30
C PHE A 175 -24.16 -2.08 13.52
N PRO A 176 -24.23 -0.78 13.88
CA PRO A 176 -23.41 0.25 13.26
C PRO A 176 -21.90 -0.02 13.36
N LEU A 177 -21.42 -0.44 14.54
CA LEU A 177 -20.01 -0.78 14.75
C LEU A 177 -19.56 -1.92 13.83
N LYS A 178 -20.38 -2.97 13.72
CA LYS A 178 -20.10 -4.10 12.81
C LYS A 178 -19.96 -3.64 11.36
N LEU A 179 -20.84 -2.76 10.88
CA LEU A 179 -20.78 -2.25 9.51
C LEU A 179 -19.47 -1.48 9.26
N ILE A 180 -19.08 -0.61 10.17
CA ILE A 180 -17.86 0.20 10.04
C ILE A 180 -16.61 -0.69 10.09
N LEU A 181 -16.56 -1.68 11.00
CA LEU A 181 -15.45 -2.63 11.08
C LEU A 181 -15.32 -3.50 9.82
N ILE A 182 -16.43 -3.98 9.26
CA ILE A 182 -16.42 -4.73 7.99
C ILE A 182 -15.92 -3.84 6.85
N ASN A 183 -16.35 -2.58 6.80
CA ASN A 183 -15.86 -1.63 5.80
C ASN A 183 -14.34 -1.42 5.92
N ALA A 184 -13.83 -1.21 7.14
CA ALA A 184 -12.39 -1.06 7.38
C ALA A 184 -11.58 -2.29 6.94
N LEU A 185 -12.08 -3.50 7.22
CA LEU A 185 -11.46 -4.74 6.74
C LEU A 185 -11.45 -4.85 5.21
N ASN A 186 -12.55 -4.46 4.56
CA ASN A 186 -12.64 -4.48 3.10
C ASN A 186 -11.68 -3.46 2.46
N VAL A 187 -11.60 -2.25 3.01
CA VAL A 187 -10.66 -1.21 2.55
C VAL A 187 -9.22 -1.69 2.73
N HIS A 188 -8.87 -2.25 3.89
CA HIS A 188 -7.53 -2.80 4.13
C HIS A 188 -7.17 -3.89 3.11
N LYS A 189 -8.08 -4.86 2.89
CA LYS A 189 -7.88 -5.93 1.90
C LYS A 189 -7.73 -5.38 0.49
N SER A 190 -8.61 -4.47 0.08
CA SER A 190 -8.57 -3.87 -1.25
C SER A 190 -7.29 -3.07 -1.46
N SER A 191 -6.84 -2.36 -0.43
CA SER A 191 -5.62 -1.56 -0.46
C SER A 191 -4.38 -2.42 -0.72
N HIS A 192 -4.28 -3.60 -0.09
CA HIS A 192 -3.19 -4.55 -0.41
C HIS A 192 -3.17 -4.98 -1.88
N LEU A 193 -4.34 -5.25 -2.45
CA LEU A 193 -4.44 -5.60 -3.87
C LEU A 193 -4.08 -4.41 -4.76
N GLU A 194 -4.44 -3.19 -4.35
CA GLU A 194 -4.08 -1.98 -5.08
C GLU A 194 -2.56 -1.74 -5.08
N VAL A 195 -1.85 -2.00 -3.98
CA VAL A 195 -0.37 -1.89 -3.96
C VAL A 195 0.27 -2.84 -4.99
N ILE A 196 -0.25 -4.06 -5.13
CA ILE A 196 0.22 -5.03 -6.14
C ILE A 196 -0.06 -4.50 -7.56
N SER A 197 -1.25 -3.95 -7.78
CA SER A 197 -1.66 -3.31 -9.04
C SER A 197 -0.75 -2.12 -9.40
N VAL A 198 -0.44 -1.25 -8.44
CA VAL A 198 0.47 -0.11 -8.61
C VAL A 198 1.88 -0.59 -9.01
N LYS A 199 2.39 -1.65 -8.38
CA LYS A 199 3.68 -2.25 -8.77
C LYS A 199 3.66 -2.76 -10.20
N SER A 200 2.61 -3.48 -10.62
CA SER A 200 2.49 -3.96 -12.01
C SER A 200 2.50 -2.81 -13.01
N LYS A 201 1.66 -1.80 -12.77
CA LYS A 201 1.57 -0.61 -13.63
C LYS A 201 2.89 0.17 -13.70
N SER A 202 3.61 0.25 -12.58
CA SER A 202 4.91 0.89 -12.53
C SER A 202 5.94 0.15 -13.38
N ASN A 203 5.99 -1.19 -13.28
CA ASN A 203 6.85 -2.01 -14.13
C ASN A 203 6.50 -1.85 -15.61
N GLU A 204 5.22 -1.90 -15.96
CA GLU A 204 4.75 -1.68 -17.34
C GLU A 204 5.14 -0.28 -17.85
N CYS A 205 5.05 0.76 -17.01
CA CYS A 205 5.49 2.11 -17.35
C CYS A 205 7.00 2.14 -17.64
N VAL A 206 7.81 1.51 -16.79
CA VAL A 206 9.26 1.40 -16.97
C VAL A 206 9.61 0.66 -18.27
N ASP A 207 8.99 -0.49 -18.52
CA ASP A 207 9.22 -1.30 -19.71
C ASP A 207 8.89 -0.51 -20.99
N ASN A 208 7.74 0.16 -21.01
CA ASN A 208 7.33 1.01 -22.13
C ASN A 208 8.32 2.16 -22.38
N VAL A 209 8.82 2.81 -21.33
CA VAL A 209 9.81 3.88 -21.49
C VAL A 209 11.11 3.34 -22.09
N LEU A 210 11.59 2.20 -21.59
CA LEU A 210 12.81 1.57 -22.10
C LEU A 210 12.66 1.15 -23.56
N GLU A 211 11.52 0.56 -23.94
CA GLU A 211 11.23 0.17 -25.33
C GLU A 211 11.27 1.39 -26.26
N VAL A 212 10.55 2.46 -25.91
CA VAL A 212 10.51 3.70 -26.72
C VAL A 212 11.90 4.34 -26.84
N GLN A 213 12.69 4.38 -25.76
CA GLN A 213 14.03 4.95 -25.85
C GLN A 213 14.98 4.05 -26.66
N GLN A 214 14.83 2.73 -26.58
CA GLN A 214 15.61 1.79 -27.37
C GLN A 214 15.30 1.93 -28.87
N GLU A 215 14.04 2.07 -29.26
CA GLU A 215 13.65 2.35 -30.64
C GLU A 215 14.27 3.65 -31.17
N LYS A 216 14.17 4.73 -30.37
CA LYS A 216 14.80 6.03 -30.70
C LYS A 216 16.31 5.89 -30.86
N MET A 217 16.97 5.16 -29.97
CA MET A 217 18.43 4.95 -30.01
C MET A 217 18.85 4.16 -31.25
N ASN A 218 18.12 3.09 -31.58
CA ASN A 218 18.38 2.28 -32.77
C ASN A 218 18.25 3.12 -34.04
N LYS A 219 17.21 3.97 -34.13
CA LYS A 219 17.04 4.88 -35.26
C LYS A 219 18.22 5.85 -35.41
N ILE A 220 18.70 6.43 -34.31
CA ILE A 220 19.88 7.30 -34.33
C ILE A 220 21.12 6.55 -34.84
N LEU A 221 21.33 5.32 -34.38
CA LEU A 221 22.46 4.48 -34.81
C LEU A 221 22.36 4.09 -36.29
N ASP A 222 21.16 3.79 -36.79
CA ASP A 222 20.90 3.47 -38.19
C ASP A 222 21.16 4.69 -39.09
N ASP A 223 20.69 5.86 -38.69
CA ASP A 223 20.90 7.11 -39.42
C ASP A 223 22.39 7.47 -39.45
N LEU A 224 23.11 7.28 -38.34
CA LEU A 224 24.56 7.43 -38.27
C LEU A 224 25.28 6.48 -39.26
N SER A 225 24.87 5.22 -39.33
CA SER A 225 25.50 4.23 -40.24
C SER A 225 25.37 4.61 -41.72
N LYS A 226 24.31 5.33 -42.09
CA LYS A 226 24.02 5.78 -43.47
C LYS A 226 24.66 7.12 -43.81
N SER A 227 24.76 8.02 -42.83
CA SER A 227 25.12 9.43 -43.06
C SER A 227 26.55 9.80 -42.69
N CYS A 228 27.18 9.10 -41.72
CA CYS A 228 28.56 9.41 -41.29
C CYS A 228 29.63 8.46 -41.87
N ASN A 229 29.26 7.35 -42.51
CA ASN A 229 30.21 6.39 -43.10
C ASN A 229 30.46 6.56 -44.62
N ASN A 230 29.73 7.47 -45.27
CA ASN A 230 29.97 7.93 -46.65
C ASN A 230 30.62 9.31 -46.61
#